data_AF-A0A2R6C5U0-F1
#
_entry.id   AF-A0A2R6C5U0-F1
#
_cell.length_a   1.000
_cell.length_b   1.000
_cell.length_c   1.000
_cell.angle_alpha   90.00
_cell.angle_beta   90.00
_cell.angle_gamma   90.00
#
_symmetry.space_group_name_H-M   'P 1'
#
loop_
_entity.id
_entity.type
_entity.pdbx_description
1 polymer ?
#
loop_
_entity_poly.entity_id
_entity_poly.type
_entity_poly.pdbx_seq_one_letter_code
_entity_poly.pdbx_strand_id
1 'polypeptide(L)'
;MYSRDVNSWEKFFKLELLFSSLIDADKRNAAGSWFVSDIKNPMELKDKILSFISKLRTDEPIQNVRSSLLKKALSSQLDAPVISIQAPTGSGKTLSGMITALRKQRNRVIYALPYINIIEQTYSVLTKAFESDDLNLVLPSHHLSIASINFSKNYSAINPENYPIDKLLLPIEAWDSQIIVTTFQGLLQSLITSKNSLLKKLHNIANSTIILDEVQALPAEYWGFIKKVLENASKYLNVNIILMTATLPYIFRENSQIIIPDQRPPLRVKYKFHLKRIGLQKNYLNFS
;
A
#
# COMPACT_ATOMS: atom_id res chain seq x y z
N MET A 1 -11.43 33.94 -11.05
CA MET A 1 -10.67 33.22 -12.09
C MET A 1 -9.24 33.05 -11.58
N TYR A 2 -8.99 32.09 -10.69
CA TYR A 2 -7.64 31.83 -10.15
C TYR A 2 -6.93 30.88 -11.11
N SER A 3 -5.99 31.38 -11.89
CA SER A 3 -4.98 30.55 -12.56
C SER A 3 -4.11 29.92 -11.47
N ARG A 4 -4.53 28.75 -10.96
CA ARG A 4 -3.71 27.94 -10.06
C ARG A 4 -2.51 27.46 -10.87
N ASP A 5 -1.38 28.12 -10.68
CA ASP A 5 -0.08 27.82 -11.28
C ASP A 5 0.19 26.31 -11.28
N VAL A 6 0.19 25.70 -12.47
CA VAL A 6 0.65 24.31 -12.67
C VAL A 6 2.09 24.13 -12.13
N ASN A 7 2.85 25.23 -12.08
CA ASN A 7 4.18 25.31 -11.48
C ASN A 7 4.23 25.15 -9.95
N SER A 8 3.12 25.29 -9.21
CA SER A 8 3.19 25.26 -7.73
C SER A 8 3.48 23.86 -7.19
N TRP A 9 2.86 22.82 -7.76
CA TRP A 9 3.03 21.43 -7.33
C TRP A 9 4.39 20.86 -7.75
N GLU A 10 4.86 21.24 -8.94
CA GLU A 10 6.18 20.85 -9.40
C GLU A 10 7.27 21.41 -8.51
N LYS A 11 7.23 22.73 -8.22
CA LYS A 11 8.16 23.39 -7.31
C LYS A 11 8.09 22.78 -5.91
N PHE A 12 6.89 22.53 -5.40
CA PHE A 12 6.67 21.88 -4.11
C PHE A 12 7.38 20.53 -4.05
N PHE A 13 7.02 19.58 -4.92
CA PHE A 13 7.61 18.22 -4.84
C PHE A 13 9.11 18.19 -5.14
N LYS A 14 9.62 19.05 -6.04
CA LYS A 14 11.07 19.16 -6.29
C LYS A 14 11.82 19.68 -5.07
N LEU A 15 11.31 20.74 -4.43
CA LEU A 15 11.92 21.32 -3.23
C LEU A 15 11.90 20.31 -2.08
N GLU A 16 10.75 19.70 -1.84
CA GLU A 16 10.60 18.71 -0.77
C GLU A 16 11.49 17.47 -1.00
N LEU A 17 11.65 17.04 -2.26
CA LEU A 17 12.53 15.93 -2.60
C LEU A 17 14.00 16.27 -2.30
N LEU A 18 14.48 17.43 -2.75
CA LEU A 18 15.85 17.89 -2.48
C LEU A 18 16.10 18.01 -0.98
N PHE A 19 15.15 18.61 -0.25
CA PHE A 19 15.27 18.81 1.18
C PHE A 19 15.21 17.48 1.96
N SER A 20 14.35 16.55 1.54
CA SER A 20 14.29 15.19 2.06
C SER A 20 15.63 14.45 1.91
N SER A 21 16.22 14.49 0.71
CA SER A 21 17.50 13.86 0.44
C SER A 21 18.64 14.49 1.24
N LEU A 22 18.64 15.82 1.39
CA LEU A 22 19.67 16.53 2.16
C LEU A 22 19.61 16.20 3.65
N ILE A 23 18.42 16.23 4.26
CA ILE A 23 18.25 15.90 5.69
C ILE A 23 18.67 14.47 5.97
N ASP A 24 18.29 13.54 5.09
CA ASP A 24 18.64 12.13 5.27
C ASP A 24 20.15 11.91 5.14
N ALA A 25 20.79 12.51 4.15
CA ALA A 25 22.24 12.45 3.96
C ALA A 25 23.01 13.05 5.16
N ASP A 26 22.57 14.20 5.67
CA ASP A 26 23.19 14.85 6.84
C ASP A 26 23.11 13.96 8.09
N LYS A 27 21.93 13.38 8.35
CA LYS A 27 21.73 12.46 9.48
C LYS A 27 22.56 11.19 9.37
N ARG A 28 22.64 10.61 8.18
CA ARG A 28 23.48 9.42 7.92
C ARG A 28 24.96 9.73 8.13
N ASN A 29 25.41 10.89 7.65
CA ASN A 29 26.78 11.36 7.85
C ASN A 29 27.07 11.57 9.35
N ALA A 30 26.19 12.27 10.07
CA ALA A 30 26.33 12.50 11.51
C ALA A 30 26.32 11.19 12.33
N ALA A 31 25.54 10.20 11.89
CA ALA A 31 25.51 8.87 12.49
C ALA A 31 26.68 7.96 12.05
N GLY A 32 27.47 8.34 11.04
CA GLY A 32 28.45 7.46 10.41
C GLY A 32 27.82 6.16 9.88
N SER A 33 26.54 6.20 9.51
CA SER A 33 25.77 5.03 9.08
C SER A 33 25.22 5.27 7.68
N TRP A 34 25.83 4.59 6.71
CA TRP A 34 25.42 4.61 5.30
C TRP A 34 24.65 3.35 4.92
N PHE A 35 23.92 2.77 5.87
CA PHE A 35 23.14 1.57 5.63
C PHE A 35 22.04 1.85 4.62
N VAL A 36 22.17 1.37 3.38
CA VAL A 36 21.11 1.41 2.38
C VAL A 36 20.52 0.01 2.30
N SER A 37 19.19 -0.09 2.39
CA SER A 37 18.52 -1.40 2.23
C SER A 37 18.87 -2.02 0.88
N ASP A 38 19.28 -3.29 0.90
CA ASP A 38 19.56 -4.04 -0.32
C ASP A 38 18.24 -4.30 -1.06
N ILE A 39 18.11 -3.75 -2.26
CA ILE A 39 16.88 -3.83 -3.05
C ILE A 39 16.90 -5.16 -3.81
N LYS A 40 16.13 -6.14 -3.33
CA LYS A 40 15.98 -7.44 -4.01
C LYS A 40 15.27 -7.25 -5.33
N ASN A 41 15.47 -8.18 -6.27
CA ASN A 41 14.79 -8.12 -7.55
C ASN A 41 13.26 -8.25 -7.37
N PRO A 42 12.45 -7.27 -7.82
CA PRO A 42 10.99 -7.34 -7.67
C PRO A 42 10.36 -8.59 -8.30
N MET A 43 10.95 -9.13 -9.37
CA MET A 43 10.45 -10.35 -10.01
C MET A 43 10.69 -11.59 -9.16
N GLU A 44 11.82 -11.69 -8.46
CA GLU A 44 12.09 -12.77 -7.51
C GLU A 44 11.09 -12.73 -6.35
N LEU A 45 10.83 -11.55 -5.80
CA LEU A 45 9.82 -11.36 -4.75
C LEU A 45 8.42 -11.78 -5.23
N LYS A 46 8.07 -11.43 -6.46
CA LYS A 46 6.80 -11.83 -7.09
C LYS A 46 6.71 -13.36 -7.20
N ASP A 47 7.81 -14.03 -7.58
CA ASP A 47 7.84 -15.49 -7.68
C ASP A 47 7.72 -16.18 -6.31
N LYS A 48 8.31 -15.61 -5.24
CA LYS A 48 8.09 -16.07 -3.86
C LYS A 48 6.62 -15.98 -3.45
N ILE A 49 5.93 -14.88 -3.80
CA ILE A 49 4.48 -14.75 -3.54
C ILE A 49 3.69 -15.82 -4.31
N LEU A 50 4.04 -16.10 -5.57
CA LEU A 50 3.37 -17.15 -6.35
C LEU A 50 3.57 -18.54 -5.72
N SER A 51 4.79 -18.84 -5.27
CA SER A 51 5.08 -20.07 -4.51
C SER A 51 4.23 -20.15 -3.25
N PHE A 52 4.16 -19.06 -2.46
CA PHE A 52 3.32 -18.99 -1.27
C PHE A 52 1.83 -19.24 -1.59
N ILE A 53 1.28 -18.60 -2.62
CA ILE A 53 -0.12 -18.79 -3.04
C ILE A 53 -0.41 -20.25 -3.38
N SER A 54 0.51 -20.94 -4.08
CA SER A 54 0.33 -22.35 -4.45
C SER A 54 0.24 -23.30 -3.24
N LYS A 55 0.81 -22.92 -2.10
CA LYS A 55 0.77 -23.67 -0.84
C LYS A 55 -0.50 -23.40 0.00
N LEU A 56 -1.28 -22.37 -0.32
CA LEU A 56 -2.49 -22.01 0.43
C LEU A 56 -3.65 -22.99 0.15
N ARG A 57 -4.39 -23.37 1.19
CA ARG A 57 -5.60 -24.19 1.08
C ARG A 57 -6.69 -23.47 0.27
N THR A 58 -7.36 -24.21 -0.60
CA THR A 58 -8.39 -23.69 -1.51
C THR A 58 -9.79 -24.06 -1.05
N ASP A 59 -10.51 -23.10 -0.45
CA ASP A 59 -11.93 -23.25 -0.12
C ASP A 59 -12.81 -22.88 -1.33
N GLU A 60 -13.76 -23.76 -1.69
CA GLU A 60 -14.46 -23.73 -2.98
C GLU A 60 -15.41 -22.55 -3.29
N PRO A 61 -15.98 -21.74 -2.37
CA PRO A 61 -16.86 -20.66 -2.81
C PRO A 61 -16.14 -19.40 -3.33
N ILE A 62 -14.87 -19.16 -2.96
CA ILE A 62 -14.13 -17.93 -3.32
C ILE A 62 -12.92 -18.19 -4.23
N GLN A 63 -12.59 -19.46 -4.47
CA GLN A 63 -11.41 -19.85 -5.21
C GLN A 63 -11.42 -19.33 -6.66
N ASN A 64 -12.57 -19.37 -7.34
CA ASN A 64 -12.70 -18.88 -8.71
C ASN A 64 -12.44 -17.36 -8.82
N VAL A 65 -12.88 -16.60 -7.82
CA VAL A 65 -12.63 -15.15 -7.76
C VAL A 65 -11.14 -14.88 -7.51
N ARG A 66 -10.51 -15.65 -6.61
CA ARG A 66 -9.07 -15.55 -6.32
C ARG A 66 -8.21 -15.88 -7.53
N SER A 67 -8.48 -16.99 -8.20
CA SER A 67 -7.72 -17.44 -9.37
C SER A 67 -7.89 -16.49 -10.56
N SER A 68 -9.12 -16.01 -10.80
CA SER A 68 -9.38 -15.00 -11.84
C SER A 68 -8.66 -13.68 -11.53
N LEU A 69 -8.72 -13.19 -10.29
CA LEU A 69 -8.02 -11.96 -9.90
C LEU A 69 -6.50 -12.08 -10.06
N LEU A 70 -5.92 -13.20 -9.60
CA LEU A 70 -4.49 -13.47 -9.76
C LEU A 70 -4.09 -13.52 -11.23
N LYS A 71 -4.87 -14.21 -12.08
CA LYS A 71 -4.63 -14.28 -13.52
C LYS A 71 -4.66 -12.88 -14.16
N LYS A 72 -5.63 -12.04 -13.80
CA LYS A 72 -5.71 -10.65 -14.28
C LYS A 72 -4.53 -9.82 -13.78
N ALA A 73 -4.15 -9.95 -12.51
CA ALA A 73 -3.01 -9.26 -11.93
C ALA A 73 -1.68 -9.65 -12.59
N LEU A 74 -1.56 -10.86 -13.16
CA LEU A 74 -0.38 -11.33 -13.89
C LEU A 74 -0.37 -10.97 -15.38
N SER A 75 -1.55 -10.93 -16.02
CA SER A 75 -1.66 -10.75 -17.48
C SER A 75 -1.94 -9.32 -17.92
N SER A 76 -2.46 -8.46 -17.03
CA SER A 76 -2.76 -7.07 -17.39
C SER A 76 -1.48 -6.32 -17.76
N GLN A 77 -1.52 -5.55 -18.85
CA GLN A 77 -0.53 -4.50 -19.13
C GLN A 77 -0.62 -3.45 -18.01
N LEU A 78 0.51 -2.88 -17.61
CA LEU A 78 0.58 -1.98 -16.45
C LEU A 78 1.14 -0.61 -16.85
N ASP A 79 0.67 -0.05 -17.97
CA ASP A 79 1.21 1.19 -18.52
C ASP A 79 0.60 2.43 -17.87
N ALA A 80 -0.61 2.31 -17.30
CA ALA A 80 -1.28 3.40 -16.64
C ALA A 80 -0.57 3.79 -15.32
N PRO A 81 -0.41 5.08 -15.02
CA PRO A 81 0.17 5.54 -13.75
C PRO A 81 -0.73 5.20 -12.55
N VAL A 82 -2.05 5.12 -12.76
CA VAL A 82 -3.04 4.74 -11.76
C VAL A 82 -3.76 3.47 -12.22
N ILE A 83 -3.74 2.45 -11.36
CA ILE A 83 -4.38 1.16 -11.58
C ILE A 83 -5.34 0.91 -10.42
N SER A 84 -6.52 0.39 -10.71
CA SER A 84 -7.55 0.09 -9.73
C SER A 84 -7.89 -1.39 -9.73
N ILE A 85 -7.63 -2.10 -8.65
CA ILE A 85 -8.02 -3.51 -8.46
C ILE A 85 -9.34 -3.55 -7.67
N GLN A 86 -10.43 -3.89 -8.36
CA GLN A 86 -11.74 -4.01 -7.72
C GLN A 86 -12.09 -5.46 -7.47
N ALA A 87 -12.14 -5.86 -6.20
CA ALA A 87 -12.57 -7.18 -5.81
C ALA A 87 -13.16 -7.20 -4.38
N PRO A 88 -14.09 -8.12 -4.09
CA PRO A 88 -14.64 -8.29 -2.75
C PRO A 88 -13.57 -8.66 -1.72
N THR A 89 -13.88 -8.46 -0.44
CA THR A 89 -13.05 -8.92 0.66
C THR A 89 -12.87 -10.44 0.60
N GLY A 90 -11.68 -10.92 0.98
CA GLY A 90 -11.33 -12.34 0.91
C GLY A 90 -10.92 -12.86 -0.48
N SER A 91 -10.99 -12.02 -1.54
CA SER A 91 -10.63 -12.40 -2.92
C SER A 91 -9.12 -12.46 -3.21
N GLY A 92 -8.26 -12.32 -2.20
CA GLY A 92 -6.80 -12.32 -2.39
C GLY A 92 -6.23 -11.00 -2.93
N LYS A 93 -6.89 -9.86 -2.65
CA LYS A 93 -6.46 -8.52 -3.06
C LYS A 93 -5.04 -8.21 -2.60
N THR A 94 -4.69 -8.50 -1.34
CA THR A 94 -3.36 -8.21 -0.78
C THR A 94 -2.22 -8.78 -1.62
N LEU A 95 -2.24 -10.10 -1.90
CA LEU A 95 -1.18 -10.75 -2.68
C LEU A 95 -1.24 -10.37 -4.17
N SER A 96 -2.44 -10.24 -4.74
CA SER A 96 -2.61 -9.84 -6.15
C SER A 96 -2.16 -8.38 -6.38
N GLY A 97 -2.44 -7.49 -5.43
CA GLY A 97 -2.00 -6.11 -5.42
C GLY A 97 -0.48 -5.98 -5.27
N MET A 98 0.10 -6.77 -4.36
CA MET A 98 1.56 -6.83 -4.22
C MET A 98 2.23 -7.34 -5.51
N ILE A 99 1.71 -8.41 -6.12
CA ILE A 99 2.20 -8.88 -7.44
C ILE A 99 2.11 -7.77 -8.48
N THR A 100 0.99 -7.04 -8.54
CA THR A 100 0.80 -5.93 -9.48
C THR A 100 1.83 -4.82 -9.23
N ALA A 101 2.12 -4.50 -7.96
CA ALA A 101 3.11 -3.50 -7.59
C ALA A 101 4.54 -3.92 -7.94
N LEU A 102 4.90 -5.19 -7.70
CA LEU A 102 6.22 -5.72 -8.04
C LEU A 102 6.44 -5.79 -9.55
N ARG A 103 5.38 -6.08 -10.34
CA ARG A 103 5.41 -6.04 -11.81
C ARG A 103 5.68 -4.64 -12.40
N LYS A 104 5.42 -3.57 -11.64
CA LYS A 104 5.85 -2.21 -12.01
C LYS A 104 7.36 -1.98 -11.89
N GLN A 105 8.09 -2.95 -11.30
CA GLN A 105 9.56 -2.95 -11.18
C GLN A 105 10.12 -1.65 -10.62
N ARG A 106 9.42 -1.10 -9.63
CA ARG A 106 9.88 0.04 -8.86
C ARG A 106 10.73 -0.43 -7.68
N ASN A 107 11.64 0.43 -7.25
CA ASN A 107 12.59 0.13 -6.17
C ASN A 107 11.88 -0.22 -4.86
N ARG A 108 10.75 0.43 -4.59
CA ARG A 108 10.00 0.27 -3.35
C ARG A 108 8.50 0.14 -3.58
N VAL A 109 7.83 -0.53 -2.65
CA VAL A 109 6.37 -0.60 -2.55
C VAL A 109 5.93 0.00 -1.23
N ILE A 110 5.03 0.98 -1.25
CA ILE A 110 4.41 1.53 -0.05
C ILE A 110 2.96 1.05 0.01
N TYR A 111 2.69 0.10 0.90
CA TYR A 111 1.38 -0.47 1.13
C TYR A 111 0.68 0.29 2.27
N ALA A 112 -0.27 1.16 1.91
CA ALA A 112 -1.01 1.98 2.86
C ALA A 112 -2.41 1.40 3.14
N LEU A 113 -2.76 1.33 4.43
CA LEU A 113 -3.98 0.75 4.97
C LEU A 113 -4.75 1.76 5.84
N PRO A 114 -6.07 1.59 6.03
CA PRO A 114 -6.86 2.50 6.86
C PRO A 114 -6.61 2.36 8.36
N TYR A 115 -6.24 1.16 8.83
CA TYR A 115 -6.15 0.84 10.27
C TYR A 115 -4.89 0.05 10.63
N ILE A 116 -4.39 0.28 11.84
CA ILE A 116 -3.13 -0.31 12.36
C ILE A 116 -3.24 -1.82 12.53
N ASN A 117 -4.36 -2.33 13.02
CA ASN A 117 -4.56 -3.78 13.21
C ASN A 117 -4.41 -4.58 11.91
N ILE A 118 -4.74 -3.99 10.76
CA ILE A 118 -4.58 -4.64 9.45
C ILE A 118 -3.13 -4.55 8.94
N ILE A 119 -2.34 -3.59 9.42
CA ILE A 119 -0.90 -3.48 9.10
C ILE A 119 -0.17 -4.73 9.59
N GLU A 120 -0.34 -5.10 10.86
CA GLU A 120 0.34 -6.27 11.43
C GLU A 120 -0.05 -7.58 10.73
N GLN A 121 -1.32 -7.70 10.33
CA GLN A 121 -1.79 -8.85 9.55
C GLN A 121 -1.14 -8.87 8.16
N THR A 122 -1.09 -7.73 7.48
CA THR A 122 -0.47 -7.61 6.15
C THR A 122 1.03 -7.87 6.22
N TYR A 123 1.71 -7.31 7.22
CA TYR A 123 3.11 -7.58 7.51
C TYR A 123 3.35 -9.09 7.70
N SER A 124 2.58 -9.74 8.56
CA SER A 124 2.70 -11.19 8.80
C SER A 124 2.46 -12.04 7.55
N VAL A 125 1.51 -11.66 6.69
CA VAL A 125 1.27 -12.35 5.42
C VAL A 125 2.45 -12.20 4.48
N LEU A 126 3.03 -11.00 4.38
CA LEU A 126 4.16 -10.73 3.49
C LEU A 126 5.45 -11.39 3.97
N THR A 127 5.78 -11.33 5.26
CA THR A 127 6.99 -12.00 5.78
C THR A 127 6.92 -13.52 5.64
N LYS A 128 5.74 -14.12 5.82
CA LYS A 128 5.50 -15.54 5.50
C LYS A 128 5.67 -15.83 4.02
N ALA A 129 5.16 -14.96 3.14
CA ALA A 129 5.26 -15.15 1.70
C ALA A 129 6.71 -15.03 1.19
N PHE A 130 7.52 -14.18 1.81
CA PHE A 130 8.93 -14.00 1.47
C PHE A 130 9.88 -14.92 2.25
N GLU A 131 9.36 -15.67 3.21
CA GLU A 131 10.12 -16.52 4.14
C GLU A 131 11.25 -15.72 4.83
N SER A 132 10.95 -14.48 5.22
CA SER A 132 11.91 -13.52 5.76
C SER A 132 11.26 -12.51 6.69
N ASP A 133 11.82 -12.35 7.88
CA ASP A 133 11.45 -11.31 8.87
C ASP A 133 12.33 -10.05 8.75
N ASP A 134 13.14 -9.93 7.71
CA ASP A 134 14.09 -8.82 7.54
C ASP A 134 13.35 -7.49 7.33
N LEU A 135 13.57 -6.54 8.25
CA LEU A 135 12.95 -5.21 8.19
C LEU A 135 13.41 -4.38 6.99
N ASN A 136 14.55 -4.71 6.39
CA ASN A 136 15.01 -4.09 5.15
C ASN A 136 14.19 -4.55 3.94
N LEU A 137 13.53 -5.70 4.05
CA LEU A 137 12.61 -6.21 3.04
C LEU A 137 11.17 -5.75 3.31
N VAL A 138 10.66 -5.97 4.53
CA VAL A 138 9.29 -5.55 4.91
C VAL A 138 9.31 -4.78 6.22
N LEU A 139 8.92 -3.51 6.17
CA LEU A 139 8.85 -2.63 7.34
C LEU A 139 7.39 -2.32 7.71
N PRO A 140 6.87 -2.78 8.87
CA PRO A 140 5.62 -2.27 9.41
C PRO A 140 5.89 -0.88 10.01
N SER A 141 5.42 0.18 9.37
CA SER A 141 5.63 1.56 9.78
C SER A 141 4.33 2.18 10.28
N HIS A 142 4.12 2.11 11.60
CA HIS A 142 3.07 2.84 12.30
C HIS A 142 3.61 3.28 13.67
N HIS A 143 2.96 4.25 14.33
CA HIS A 143 3.51 4.87 15.53
C HIS A 143 3.73 3.91 16.72
N LEU A 144 3.15 2.71 16.69
CA LEU A 144 3.34 1.66 17.70
C LEU A 144 4.39 0.61 17.31
N SER A 145 4.82 0.51 16.03
CA SER A 145 5.72 -0.58 15.62
C SER A 145 7.14 -0.43 16.14
N ILE A 146 7.60 0.80 16.38
CA ILE A 146 8.97 1.04 16.87
C ILE A 146 9.20 0.34 18.23
N ALA A 147 8.17 0.27 19.08
CA ALA A 147 8.26 -0.40 20.38
C ALA A 147 8.27 -1.94 20.29
N SER A 148 7.81 -2.52 19.18
CA SER A 148 7.74 -3.97 18.98
C SER A 148 8.87 -4.54 18.11
N ILE A 149 9.72 -3.69 17.53
CA ILE A 149 10.85 -4.11 16.70
C ILE A 149 11.97 -4.70 17.56
N ASN A 150 12.27 -5.98 17.33
CA ASN A 150 13.44 -6.62 17.92
C ASN A 150 14.69 -6.31 17.06
N PHE A 151 15.45 -5.29 17.45
CA PHE A 151 16.62 -4.83 16.68
C PHE A 151 17.76 -5.86 16.62
N SER A 152 17.93 -6.71 17.65
CA SER A 152 19.04 -7.68 17.68
C SER A 152 18.89 -8.79 16.63
N LYS A 153 17.66 -9.21 16.33
CA LYS A 153 17.37 -10.21 15.29
C LYS A 153 17.52 -9.63 13.87
N ASN A 154 17.12 -8.37 13.69
CA ASN A 154 17.00 -7.73 12.38
C ASN A 154 18.31 -7.10 11.88
N TYR A 155 19.20 -6.74 12.80
CA TYR A 155 20.51 -6.20 12.49
C TYR A 155 21.59 -7.11 13.07
N SER A 156 21.61 -8.36 12.61
CA SER A 156 22.49 -9.43 13.11
C SER A 156 23.99 -9.14 12.96
N ALA A 157 24.37 -8.19 12.10
CA ALA A 157 25.75 -7.71 11.96
C ALA A 157 26.14 -6.63 13.00
N ILE A 158 25.22 -6.19 13.85
CA ILE A 158 25.39 -5.06 14.75
C ILE A 158 25.27 -5.56 16.20
N ASN A 159 26.34 -5.44 17.00
CA ASN A 159 26.26 -5.66 18.45
C ASN A 159 25.32 -4.61 19.06
N PRO A 160 24.11 -4.98 19.52
CA PRO A 160 23.07 -4.03 19.93
C PRO A 160 23.48 -3.20 21.15
N GLU A 161 24.35 -3.75 22.01
CA GLU A 161 24.86 -3.08 23.21
C GLU A 161 25.79 -1.90 22.91
N ASN A 162 26.38 -1.86 21.71
CA ASN A 162 27.34 -0.82 21.30
C ASN A 162 26.80 0.14 20.23
N TYR A 163 25.53 -0.01 19.81
CA TYR A 163 24.96 0.81 18.74
C TYR A 163 23.86 1.72 19.31
N PRO A 164 23.98 3.06 19.19
CA PRO A 164 22.96 3.97 19.68
C PRO A 164 21.62 3.70 19.00
N ILE A 165 20.54 3.62 19.80
CA ILE A 165 19.16 3.42 19.32
C ILE A 165 18.82 4.37 18.18
N ASP A 166 19.27 5.63 18.28
CA ASP A 166 19.06 6.65 17.25
C ASP A 166 19.54 6.22 15.86
N LYS A 167 20.64 5.48 15.76
CA LYS A 167 21.17 4.99 14.47
C LYS A 167 20.30 3.87 13.87
N LEU A 168 19.72 3.02 14.73
CA LEU A 168 18.82 1.94 14.33
C LEU A 168 17.45 2.45 13.88
N LEU A 169 17.06 3.64 14.37
CA LEU A 169 15.82 4.30 13.97
C LEU A 169 15.94 5.03 12.62
N LEU A 170 17.13 5.41 12.17
CA LEU A 170 17.30 6.17 10.92
C LEU A 170 16.65 5.49 9.70
N PRO A 171 16.88 4.19 9.42
CA PRO A 171 16.22 3.53 8.28
C PRO A 171 14.70 3.50 8.41
N ILE A 172 14.19 3.36 9.64
CA ILE A 172 12.75 3.34 9.93
C ILE A 172 12.13 4.73 9.71
N GLU A 173 12.80 5.79 10.18
CA GLU A 173 12.36 7.18 9.99
C GLU A 173 12.35 7.59 8.52
N ALA A 174 13.34 7.13 7.75
CA ALA A 174 13.51 7.44 6.34
C ALA A 174 12.65 6.56 5.41
N TRP A 175 11.99 5.51 5.92
CA TRP A 175 11.35 4.47 5.09
C TRP A 175 12.33 3.76 4.15
N ASP A 176 13.52 3.46 4.66
CA ASP A 176 14.58 2.75 3.95
C ASP A 176 14.37 1.23 4.05
N SER A 177 13.28 0.75 3.46
CA SER A 177 12.93 -0.67 3.32
C SER A 177 12.28 -0.90 1.97
N GLN A 178 12.45 -2.07 1.36
CA GLN A 178 11.91 -2.33 0.03
C GLN A 178 10.37 -2.30 0.01
N ILE A 179 9.73 -2.82 1.06
CA ILE A 179 8.27 -2.82 1.21
C ILE A 179 7.91 -2.16 2.53
N ILE A 180 7.23 -1.03 2.47
CA ILE A 180 6.75 -0.31 3.66
C ILE A 180 5.25 -0.56 3.82
N VAL A 181 4.82 -1.14 4.94
CA VAL A 181 3.41 -1.31 5.28
C VAL A 181 3.02 -0.24 6.30
N THR A 182 2.14 0.68 5.94
CA THR A 182 1.85 1.88 6.75
C THR A 182 0.36 2.24 6.74
N THR A 183 0.00 3.30 7.46
CA THR A 183 -1.36 3.86 7.44
C THR A 183 -1.53 4.88 6.33
N PHE A 184 -2.78 5.15 5.92
CA PHE A 184 -3.10 6.30 5.06
C PHE A 184 -2.57 7.62 5.63
N GLN A 185 -2.71 7.82 6.94
CA GLN A 185 -2.17 9.00 7.61
C GLN A 185 -0.65 9.08 7.48
N GLY A 186 0.06 7.96 7.69
CA GLY A 186 1.52 7.91 7.55
C GLY A 186 1.98 8.26 6.14
N LEU A 187 1.30 7.74 5.12
CA LEU A 187 1.56 8.07 3.72
C LEU A 187 1.25 9.54 3.41
N LEU A 188 0.04 10.01 3.71
CA LEU A 188 -0.37 11.37 3.39
C LEU A 188 0.52 12.38 4.10
N GLN A 189 0.79 12.22 5.40
CA GLN A 189 1.73 13.09 6.11
C GLN A 189 3.12 13.09 5.46
N SER A 190 3.57 11.99 4.86
CA SER A 190 4.87 11.98 4.17
C SER A 190 4.84 12.72 2.82
N LEU A 191 3.67 12.86 2.18
CA LEU A 191 3.48 13.56 0.91
C LEU A 191 3.16 15.05 1.05
N ILE A 192 2.53 15.48 2.15
CA ILE A 192 1.95 16.83 2.33
C ILE A 192 2.31 17.50 3.67
N THR A 193 3.51 17.25 4.20
CA THR A 193 3.97 17.86 5.47
C THR A 193 4.83 19.09 5.24
N SER A 194 4.75 20.04 6.17
CA SER A 194 5.69 21.15 6.35
C SER A 194 6.68 20.92 7.50
N LYS A 195 6.62 19.76 8.18
CA LYS A 195 7.49 19.39 9.30
C LYS A 195 8.70 18.59 8.82
N ASN A 196 9.90 19.12 9.08
CA ASN A 196 11.20 18.52 8.74
C ASN A 196 11.34 17.05 9.16
N SER A 197 10.81 16.66 10.32
CA SER A 197 10.92 15.28 10.82
C SER A 197 10.21 14.25 9.94
N LEU A 198 9.14 14.65 9.24
CA LEU A 198 8.34 13.80 8.36
C LEU A 198 8.79 13.85 6.90
N LEU A 199 9.55 14.88 6.52
CA LEU A 199 10.08 15.05 5.16
C LEU A 199 11.13 14.00 4.79
N LYS A 200 11.77 13.36 5.76
CA LYS A 200 12.80 12.33 5.54
C LYS A 200 12.35 11.15 4.69
N LYS A 201 11.04 10.93 4.54
CA LYS A 201 10.51 9.76 3.82
C LYS A 201 10.39 10.00 2.32
N LEU A 202 10.24 11.26 1.90
CA LEU A 202 9.82 11.60 0.54
C LEU A 202 10.79 11.09 -0.54
N HIS A 203 12.10 11.13 -0.28
CA HIS A 203 13.09 10.60 -1.23
C HIS A 203 12.96 9.09 -1.46
N ASN A 204 12.53 8.32 -0.45
CA ASN A 204 12.21 6.90 -0.60
C ASN A 204 10.81 6.65 -1.18
N ILE A 205 9.92 7.64 -1.16
CA ILE A 205 8.64 7.59 -1.89
C ILE A 205 8.86 7.82 -3.39
N ALA A 206 9.82 8.64 -3.78
CA ALA A 206 10.12 8.87 -5.19
C ALA A 206 10.46 7.55 -5.92
N ASN A 207 10.00 7.42 -7.18
CA ASN A 207 10.17 6.23 -8.01
C ASN A 207 9.59 4.92 -7.41
N SER A 208 8.68 5.00 -6.44
CA SER A 208 8.03 3.83 -5.82
C SER A 208 6.70 3.46 -6.48
N THR A 209 6.11 2.35 -6.02
CA THR A 209 4.69 2.03 -6.22
C THR A 209 3.93 2.17 -4.91
N ILE A 210 2.89 3.01 -4.87
CA ILE A 210 1.97 3.16 -3.73
C ILE A 210 0.76 2.25 -3.94
N ILE A 211 0.42 1.46 -2.94
CA ILE A 211 -0.85 0.72 -2.85
C ILE A 211 -1.72 1.40 -1.79
N LEU A 212 -2.96 1.74 -2.14
CA LEU A 212 -3.98 2.23 -1.21
C LEU A 212 -5.07 1.17 -1.10
N ASP A 213 -5.04 0.38 -0.03
CA ASP A 213 -6.00 -0.70 0.20
C ASP A 213 -7.22 -0.22 0.99
N GLU A 214 -8.41 -0.56 0.51
CA GLU A 214 -9.69 -0.02 0.95
C GLU A 214 -9.72 1.52 0.90
N VAL A 215 -9.33 2.10 -0.24
CA VAL A 215 -9.28 3.57 -0.46
C VAL A 215 -10.59 4.30 -0.10
N GLN A 216 -11.73 3.62 -0.18
CA GLN A 216 -13.04 4.15 0.22
C GLN A 216 -13.17 4.41 1.73
N ALA A 217 -12.26 3.90 2.56
CA ALA A 217 -12.23 4.17 4.00
C ALA A 217 -11.69 5.56 4.33
N LEU A 218 -11.09 6.28 3.37
CA LEU A 218 -10.75 7.69 3.53
C LEU A 218 -12.03 8.53 3.67
N PRO A 219 -12.04 9.57 4.52
CA PRO A 219 -13.20 10.47 4.62
C PRO A 219 -13.49 11.15 3.27
N ALA A 220 -14.77 11.12 2.86
CA ALA A 220 -15.19 11.52 1.53
C ALA A 220 -14.92 12.99 1.22
N GLU A 221 -15.00 13.85 2.24
CA GLU A 221 -14.70 15.28 2.18
C GLU A 221 -13.27 15.58 1.71
N TYR A 222 -12.33 14.64 1.88
CA TYR A 222 -10.92 14.81 1.47
C TYR A 222 -10.57 14.14 0.14
N TRP A 223 -11.46 13.35 -0.48
CA TRP A 223 -11.12 12.57 -1.67
C TRP A 223 -10.60 13.43 -2.82
N GLY A 224 -11.20 14.60 -3.08
CA GLY A 224 -10.75 15.49 -4.16
C GLY A 224 -9.34 16.03 -3.94
N PHE A 225 -9.01 16.36 -2.69
CA PHE A 225 -7.66 16.80 -2.33
C PHE A 225 -6.67 15.64 -2.42
N ILE A 226 -7.00 14.47 -1.86
CA ILE A 226 -6.13 13.28 -1.89
C ILE A 226 -5.87 12.82 -3.33
N LYS A 227 -6.90 12.77 -4.18
CA LYS A 227 -6.74 12.48 -5.61
C LYS A 227 -5.72 13.41 -6.24
N LYS A 228 -5.86 14.71 -6.01
CA LYS A 228 -4.93 15.71 -6.56
C LYS A 228 -3.50 15.52 -6.05
N VAL A 229 -3.31 15.26 -4.75
CA VAL A 229 -1.99 14.98 -4.17
C VAL A 229 -1.36 13.76 -4.85
N LEU A 230 -2.12 12.67 -4.98
CA LEU A 230 -1.66 11.43 -5.60
C LEU A 230 -1.31 11.62 -7.07
N GLU A 231 -2.15 12.29 -7.86
CA GLU A 231 -1.88 12.60 -9.27
C GLU A 231 -0.59 13.42 -9.45
N ASN A 232 -0.40 14.44 -8.60
CA ASN A 232 0.80 15.28 -8.66
C ASN A 232 2.04 14.53 -8.14
N ALA A 233 1.92 13.68 -7.11
CA ALA A 233 3.01 12.81 -6.67
C ALA A 233 3.39 11.80 -7.77
N SER A 234 2.42 11.22 -8.46
CA SER A 234 2.66 10.34 -9.60
C SER A 234 3.43 11.05 -10.70
N LYS A 235 3.03 12.27 -11.05
CA LYS A 235 3.66 13.08 -12.09
C LYS A 235 5.07 13.55 -11.72
N TYR A 236 5.25 14.12 -10.52
CA TYR A 236 6.47 14.84 -10.16
C TYR A 236 7.47 14.01 -9.35
N LEU A 237 7.03 12.92 -8.71
CA LEU A 237 7.90 11.95 -8.03
C LEU A 237 8.01 10.62 -8.78
N ASN A 238 7.40 10.51 -9.97
CA ASN A 238 7.41 9.31 -10.81
C ASN A 238 6.90 8.05 -10.07
N VAL A 239 5.78 8.20 -9.36
CA VAL A 239 5.18 7.14 -8.55
C VAL A 239 4.03 6.47 -9.29
N ASN A 240 3.95 5.14 -9.21
CA ASN A 240 2.75 4.40 -9.65
C ASN A 240 1.77 4.26 -8.49
N ILE A 241 0.47 4.33 -8.77
CA ILE A 241 -0.59 4.20 -7.77
C ILE A 241 -1.45 2.98 -8.10
N ILE A 242 -1.67 2.15 -7.09
CA ILE A 242 -2.58 1.01 -7.14
C ILE A 242 -3.66 1.23 -6.08
N LEU A 243 -4.91 1.39 -6.50
CA LEU A 243 -6.07 1.50 -5.63
C LEU A 243 -6.69 0.11 -5.50
N MET A 244 -6.89 -0.37 -4.28
CA MET A 244 -7.57 -1.66 -4.05
C MET A 244 -8.83 -1.43 -3.23
N THR A 245 -9.94 -2.02 -3.65
CA THR A 245 -11.24 -1.77 -3.03
C THR A 245 -12.31 -2.73 -3.51
N ALA A 246 -13.33 -2.99 -2.69
CA ALA A 246 -14.55 -3.64 -3.18
C ALA A 246 -15.48 -2.66 -3.92
N THR A 247 -15.41 -1.37 -3.58
CA THR A 247 -16.34 -0.32 -4.02
C THR A 247 -15.56 0.94 -4.37
N LEU A 248 -15.01 1.01 -5.59
CA LEU A 248 -14.19 2.15 -6.01
C LEU A 248 -15.03 3.44 -6.09
N PRO A 249 -14.73 4.48 -5.28
CA PRO A 249 -15.44 5.74 -5.35
C PRO A 249 -15.30 6.37 -6.73
N TYR A 250 -16.38 7.00 -7.21
CA TYR A 250 -16.46 7.52 -8.58
C TYR A 250 -15.30 8.48 -8.93
N ILE A 251 -14.92 9.34 -8.00
CA ILE A 251 -13.84 10.31 -8.17
C ILE A 251 -12.49 9.68 -8.55
N PHE A 252 -12.22 8.45 -8.10
CA PHE A 252 -11.00 7.70 -8.40
C PHE A 252 -11.10 6.84 -9.67
N ARG A 253 -12.27 6.73 -10.29
CA ARG A 253 -12.46 5.92 -11.51
C ARG A 253 -11.86 6.60 -12.73
N GLU A 254 -12.02 7.92 -12.80
CA GLU A 254 -11.51 8.75 -13.88
C GLU A 254 -10.00 8.53 -14.04
N ASN A 255 -9.55 8.18 -15.25
CA ASN A 255 -8.15 7.96 -15.62
C ASN A 255 -7.42 6.79 -14.93
N SER A 256 -8.16 5.87 -14.29
CA SER A 256 -7.57 4.63 -13.77
C SER A 256 -7.80 3.44 -14.69
N GLN A 257 -6.77 2.64 -14.93
CA GLN A 257 -6.94 1.32 -15.54
C GLN A 257 -7.57 0.37 -14.52
N ILE A 258 -8.67 -0.28 -14.88
CA ILE A 258 -9.45 -1.10 -13.95
C ILE A 258 -9.18 -2.60 -14.16
N ILE A 259 -8.81 -3.29 -13.09
CA ILE A 259 -8.60 -4.73 -13.00
C ILE A 259 -9.72 -5.32 -12.12
N ILE A 260 -10.54 -6.21 -12.68
CA ILE A 260 -11.67 -6.86 -12.00
C ILE A 260 -11.64 -8.35 -12.32
N PRO A 261 -11.95 -9.25 -11.37
CA PRO A 261 -12.13 -10.66 -11.67
C PRO A 261 -13.32 -10.88 -12.62
N ASP A 262 -13.27 -11.93 -13.44
CA ASP A 262 -14.30 -12.25 -14.44
C ASP A 262 -15.64 -12.64 -13.79
N GLN A 263 -15.59 -13.13 -12.54
CA GLN A 263 -16.78 -13.50 -11.77
C GLN A 263 -16.92 -12.61 -10.53
N ARG A 264 -18.12 -12.07 -10.32
CA ARG A 264 -18.51 -11.49 -9.02
C ARG A 264 -18.79 -12.64 -8.05
N PRO A 265 -18.43 -12.55 -6.77
CA PRO A 265 -18.75 -13.60 -5.81
C PRO A 265 -20.28 -13.79 -5.79
N PRO A 266 -20.77 -15.02 -5.57
CA PRO A 266 -22.19 -15.22 -5.34
C PRO A 266 -22.64 -14.33 -4.17
N LEU A 267 -23.75 -13.61 -4.35
CA LEU A 267 -24.38 -12.84 -3.28
C LEU A 267 -24.56 -13.78 -2.08
N ARG A 268 -23.81 -13.54 -0.99
CA ARG A 268 -23.88 -14.35 0.25
C ARG A 268 -25.22 -14.23 0.98
N VAL A 269 -26.19 -13.48 0.45
CA VAL A 269 -27.48 -13.29 1.09
C VAL A 269 -28.56 -14.05 0.34
N LYS A 270 -28.80 -15.31 0.74
CA LYS A 270 -30.13 -15.91 0.59
C LYS A 270 -31.00 -15.29 1.68
N TYR A 271 -31.71 -14.21 1.37
CA TYR A 271 -32.79 -13.74 2.25
C TYR A 271 -33.89 -14.83 2.27
N LYS A 272 -33.93 -15.66 3.32
CA LYS A 272 -35.16 -16.33 3.73
C LYS A 272 -35.91 -15.33 4.60
N PHE A 273 -36.82 -14.55 4.01
CA PHE A 273 -37.77 -13.78 4.80
C PHE A 273 -38.64 -14.75 5.60
N HIS A 274 -38.42 -14.83 6.92
CA HIS A 274 -39.42 -15.39 7.83
C HIS A 274 -40.48 -14.33 8.08
N LEU A 275 -41.49 -14.30 7.22
CA LEU A 275 -42.67 -13.42 7.26
C LEU A 275 -43.57 -13.60 8.51
N LYS A 276 -43.09 -14.20 9.60
CA LYS A 276 -43.89 -14.47 10.80
C LYS A 276 -43.69 -13.46 11.94
N ARG A 277 -42.81 -12.46 11.81
CA ARG A 277 -42.50 -11.51 12.90
C ARG A 277 -42.72 -10.02 12.61
N ILE A 278 -43.22 -9.68 11.42
CA ILE A 278 -43.64 -8.32 11.12
C ILE A 278 -45.03 -8.48 10.52
N GLY A 279 -46.05 -7.96 11.20
CA GLY A 279 -47.47 -8.07 10.84
C GLY A 279 -47.84 -7.34 9.55
N LEU A 280 -47.10 -7.57 8.47
CA LEU A 280 -47.37 -7.06 7.14
C LEU A 280 -48.18 -8.12 6.39
N GLN A 281 -49.45 -7.80 6.13
CA GLN A 281 -50.28 -8.59 5.24
C GLN A 281 -49.64 -8.68 3.85
N LYS A 282 -49.75 -9.87 3.25
CA LYS A 282 -49.16 -10.32 1.97
C LYS A 282 -49.45 -9.47 0.72
N ASN A 283 -50.21 -8.37 0.83
CA ASN A 283 -50.79 -7.68 -0.32
C ASN A 283 -49.91 -6.56 -0.92
N TYR A 284 -48.71 -6.30 -0.41
CA TYR A 284 -47.86 -5.19 -0.89
C TYR A 284 -46.64 -5.60 -1.73
N LEU A 285 -46.55 -6.85 -2.18
CA LEU A 285 -45.43 -7.32 -2.99
C LEU A 285 -45.91 -7.89 -4.34
N ASN A 286 -46.52 -7.02 -5.15
CA ASN A 286 -46.55 -7.18 -6.59
C ASN A 286 -45.92 -5.92 -7.20
N PHE A 287 -44.64 -6.01 -7.57
CA PHE A 287 -44.05 -5.10 -8.54
C PHE A 287 -43.95 -5.87 -9.86
N SER A 288 -44.76 -5.45 -10.82
CA SER A 288 -44.60 -5.67 -12.26
C SER A 288 -43.36 -4.98 -12.80
#